data_AF-A0A7Y4VYI6-F1
#
_entry.id   AF-A0A7Y4VYI6-F1
#
_cell.length_a   1.000
_cell.length_b   1.000
_cell.length_c   1.000
_cell.angle_alpha   90.00
_cell.angle_beta   90.00
_cell.angle_gamma   90.00
#
_symmetry.space_group_name_H-M   'P 1'
#
loop_
_entity.id
_entity.type
_entity.pdbx_description
1 polymer ?
#
loop_
_entity_poly.entity_id
_entity_poly.type
_entity_poly.pdbx_seq_one_letter_code
_entity_poly.pdbx_strand_id
1 'polypeptide(L)'
;MIRAIPLALLAVPSLLGAQPDTATRRPARLFRATDPVVISLTADFKTVFKDRDSMSTKQYPAVMRWLGEKGDTTAVDVKLETRGHYRLRTCSVTPLKVDFDKEKTKGTLFGGEGGLKLSTHCQKADRYTQNVYLEYAAYGMYNVLTPVSLRARLATITWHDPKDPGFTVTRPGFWIEDDDGMADRNRGKILMAKGGTASQMDSRQMAITDLFQYMIGNTDFSISALHNIRILQTDTSATFYPMAYDFDWSGLVDAPYAAPDYRLPIKRVTDRLYRGGCHLPEVMTETIALFNRKKGEIYGVLAGIAGLQPSRRKEATDFLDAFYKIINDPGSVRREIMRVCP
;
A
#
# COMPACT_ATOMS: atom_id res chain seq x y z
N MET A 1 71.26 -28.67 -33.66
CA MET A 1 70.16 -29.24 -32.83
C MET A 1 69.76 -28.18 -31.81
N ILE A 2 68.58 -27.60 -32.01
CA ILE A 2 68.08 -26.41 -31.31
C ILE A 2 67.61 -26.82 -29.90
N ARG A 3 68.17 -26.18 -28.86
CA ARG A 3 67.80 -26.36 -27.46
C ARG A 3 66.48 -25.63 -27.19
N ALA A 4 65.49 -26.36 -26.70
CA ALA A 4 64.21 -25.79 -26.26
C ALA A 4 64.39 -25.00 -24.96
N ILE A 5 63.89 -23.76 -24.95
CA ILE A 5 63.82 -22.86 -23.80
C ILE A 5 62.47 -23.13 -23.09
N PRO A 6 62.42 -23.33 -21.76
CA PRO A 6 61.16 -23.54 -21.07
C PRO A 6 60.42 -22.21 -20.93
N LEU A 7 59.15 -22.22 -21.35
CA LEU A 7 58.21 -21.11 -21.27
C LEU A 7 57.78 -20.92 -19.79
N ALA A 8 58.23 -19.84 -19.15
CA ALA A 8 57.78 -19.47 -17.82
C ALA A 8 56.35 -18.89 -17.89
N LEU A 9 55.37 -19.60 -17.32
CA LEU A 9 54.03 -19.06 -17.11
C LEU A 9 54.07 -17.96 -16.03
N LEU A 10 53.93 -16.70 -16.45
CA LEU A 10 53.63 -15.58 -15.56
C LEU A 10 52.16 -15.66 -15.13
N ALA A 11 51.91 -16.02 -13.88
CA ALA A 11 50.59 -15.94 -13.27
C ALA A 11 50.21 -14.46 -13.04
N VAL A 12 49.23 -13.97 -13.81
CA VAL A 12 48.62 -12.66 -13.59
C VAL A 12 47.70 -12.78 -12.36
N PRO A 13 47.89 -11.99 -11.29
CA PRO A 13 46.98 -12.03 -10.15
C PRO A 13 45.62 -11.50 -10.61
N SER A 14 44.61 -12.35 -10.55
CA SER A 14 43.23 -11.92 -10.75
C SER A 14 42.85 -11.02 -9.58
N LEU A 15 42.71 -9.72 -9.83
CA LEU A 15 42.05 -8.79 -8.92
C LEU A 15 40.57 -9.21 -8.83
N LEU A 16 40.26 -10.08 -7.87
CA LEU A 16 38.89 -10.27 -7.41
C LEU A 16 38.43 -8.95 -6.79
N GLY A 17 37.78 -8.12 -7.61
CA GLY A 17 36.96 -7.04 -7.10
C GLY A 17 35.93 -7.64 -6.15
N ALA A 18 35.92 -7.16 -4.91
CA ALA A 18 34.89 -7.48 -3.95
C ALA A 18 33.52 -7.19 -4.59
N GLN A 19 32.74 -8.24 -4.85
CA GLN A 19 31.33 -8.06 -5.18
C GLN A 19 30.69 -7.39 -3.96
N PRO A 20 29.94 -6.29 -4.12
CA PRO A 20 29.20 -5.73 -3.01
C PRO A 20 28.30 -6.82 -2.44
N ASP A 21 28.41 -7.04 -1.13
CA ASP A 21 27.61 -8.01 -0.39
C ASP A 21 26.16 -7.92 -0.86
N THR A 22 25.66 -9.02 -1.42
CA THR A 22 24.25 -9.22 -1.69
C THR A 22 23.56 -9.48 -0.34
N ALA A 23 23.62 -8.48 0.54
CA ALA A 23 22.76 -8.43 1.71
C ALA A 23 21.33 -8.47 1.17
N THR A 24 20.68 -9.62 1.30
CA THR A 24 19.23 -9.75 1.13
C THR A 24 18.58 -8.61 1.90
N ARG A 25 18.09 -7.59 1.18
CA ARG A 25 17.43 -6.42 1.76
C ARG A 25 16.19 -6.92 2.49
N ARG A 26 16.30 -7.10 3.81
CA ARG A 26 15.20 -7.63 4.62
C ARG A 26 14.13 -6.55 4.71
N PRO A 27 12.84 -6.88 4.53
CA PRO A 27 11.74 -5.93 4.74
C PRO A 27 11.87 -5.27 6.11
N ALA A 28 11.43 -4.03 6.24
CA ALA A 28 11.46 -3.35 7.51
C ALA A 28 10.70 -4.15 8.59
N ARG A 29 11.18 -4.09 9.84
CA ARG A 29 10.71 -4.97 10.93
C ARG A 29 9.21 -4.87 11.14
N LEU A 30 8.68 -3.64 11.05
CA LEU A 30 7.27 -3.33 11.21
C LEU A 30 6.38 -4.20 10.32
N PHE A 31 6.73 -4.40 9.05
CA PHE A 31 5.87 -5.08 8.05
C PHE A 31 6.18 -6.57 7.87
N ARG A 32 6.85 -7.21 8.84
CA ARG A 32 7.07 -8.68 8.85
C ARG A 32 5.97 -9.45 9.54
N ALA A 33 5.23 -8.80 10.44
CA ALA A 33 4.13 -9.40 11.19
C ALA A 33 2.81 -8.69 10.85
N THR A 34 1.71 -9.41 11.02
CA THR A 34 0.35 -8.91 10.75
C THR A 34 -0.40 -8.51 12.02
N ASP A 35 0.07 -8.93 13.20
CA ASP A 35 -0.55 -8.59 14.47
C ASP A 35 -0.60 -7.08 14.68
N PRO A 36 -1.74 -6.51 15.10
CA PRO A 36 -1.87 -5.09 15.33
C PRO A 36 -0.84 -4.55 16.31
N VAL A 37 -0.24 -3.40 15.99
CA VAL A 37 0.68 -2.69 16.91
C VAL A 37 -0.13 -1.78 17.83
N VAL A 38 0.07 -1.89 19.14
CA VAL A 38 -0.53 -0.95 20.09
C VAL A 38 0.42 0.22 20.30
N ILE A 39 -0.03 1.43 19.98
CA ILE A 39 0.76 2.66 20.13
C ILE A 39 -0.03 3.75 20.85
N SER A 40 0.69 4.70 21.44
CA SER A 40 0.14 6.01 21.82
C SER A 40 0.89 7.13 21.11
N LEU A 41 0.17 8.13 20.62
CA LEU A 41 0.72 9.36 20.07
C LEU A 41 0.31 10.54 20.94
N THR A 42 1.30 11.30 21.40
CA THR A 42 1.11 12.51 22.20
C THR A 42 1.61 13.73 21.44
N ALA A 43 0.72 14.67 21.13
CA ALA A 43 1.04 15.89 20.37
C ALA A 43 0.00 16.98 20.62
N ASP A 44 0.29 18.22 20.20
CA ASP A 44 -0.71 19.30 20.10
C ASP A 44 -1.59 19.07 18.86
N PHE A 45 -2.50 18.09 18.95
CA PHE A 45 -3.38 17.71 17.84
C PHE A 45 -4.32 18.83 17.44
N LYS A 46 -4.71 19.70 18.38
CA LYS A 46 -5.48 20.91 18.06
C LYS A 46 -4.75 21.80 17.04
N THR A 47 -3.42 21.90 17.12
CA THR A 47 -2.62 22.66 16.15
C THR A 47 -2.35 21.83 14.89
N VAL A 48 -1.97 20.56 15.02
CA VAL A 48 -1.70 19.67 13.87
C VAL A 48 -2.92 19.60 12.95
N PHE A 49 -4.11 19.36 13.51
CA PHE A 49 -5.34 19.22 12.72
C PHE A 49 -5.90 20.55 12.19
N LYS A 50 -5.29 21.69 12.52
CA LYS A 50 -5.58 22.98 11.86
C LYS A 50 -4.74 23.20 10.62
N ASP A 51 -3.67 22.43 10.42
CA ASP A 51 -2.94 22.45 9.17
C ASP A 51 -3.77 21.75 8.09
N ARG A 52 -4.21 22.54 7.12
CA ARG A 52 -5.11 22.12 6.03
C ARG A 52 -4.53 22.43 4.66
N ASP A 53 -3.29 22.92 4.62
CA ASP A 53 -2.59 23.19 3.38
C ASP A 53 -1.95 21.90 2.86
N SER A 54 -2.38 21.45 1.68
CA SER A 54 -1.85 20.23 1.06
C SER A 54 -0.39 20.36 0.60
N MET A 55 0.16 21.57 0.60
CA MET A 55 1.55 21.86 0.30
C MET A 55 2.38 22.18 1.56
N SER A 56 1.78 22.07 2.75
CA SER A 56 2.48 22.32 4.01
C SER A 56 3.67 21.38 4.17
N THR A 57 4.83 21.94 4.50
CA THR A 57 6.03 21.22 4.92
C THR A 57 6.26 21.31 6.43
N LYS A 58 5.26 21.79 7.17
CA LYS A 58 5.37 21.98 8.62
C LYS A 58 5.45 20.62 9.31
N GLN A 59 6.41 20.53 10.22
CA GLN A 59 6.62 19.39 11.08
C GLN A 59 6.22 19.76 12.51
N TYR A 60 5.35 18.95 13.11
CA TYR A 60 4.89 19.15 14.48
C TYR A 60 5.53 18.11 15.40
N PRO A 61 6.10 18.51 16.54
CA PRO A 61 6.71 17.56 17.47
C PRO A 61 5.64 16.67 18.12
N ALA A 62 5.96 15.39 18.27
CA ALA A 62 5.13 14.43 18.97
C ALA A 62 6.01 13.39 19.68
N VAL A 63 5.44 12.70 20.66
CA VAL A 63 6.05 11.52 21.28
C VAL A 63 5.21 10.31 20.94
N MET A 64 5.84 9.30 20.34
CA MET A 64 5.22 8.01 20.10
C MET A 64 5.72 6.99 21.13
N ARG A 65 4.79 6.20 21.69
CA ARG A 65 5.12 5.07 22.57
C ARG A 65 4.51 3.79 22.06
N TRP A 66 5.20 2.68 22.28
CA TRP A 66 4.70 1.33 21.99
C TRP A 66 5.42 0.30 22.87
N LEU A 67 4.90 -0.92 22.90
CA LEU A 67 5.56 -2.04 23.55
C LEU A 67 6.71 -2.56 22.66
N GLY A 68 7.94 -2.43 23.15
CA GLY A 68 9.14 -2.94 22.52
C GLY A 68 9.18 -4.47 22.49
N GLU A 69 10.06 -5.02 21.65
CA GLU A 69 10.20 -6.48 21.47
C GLU A 69 10.60 -7.21 22.77
N LYS A 70 11.19 -6.50 23.75
CA LYS A 70 11.60 -7.06 25.05
C LYS A 70 10.56 -6.85 26.16
N GLY A 71 9.37 -6.36 25.82
CA GLY A 71 8.30 -6.07 26.79
C GLY A 71 8.46 -4.74 27.53
N ASP A 72 9.48 -3.94 27.20
CA ASP A 72 9.67 -2.58 27.70
C ASP A 72 8.83 -1.57 26.90
N THR A 73 8.43 -0.46 27.52
CA THR A 73 7.77 0.63 26.77
C THR A 73 8.85 1.48 26.11
N THR A 74 8.92 1.46 24.78
CA THR A 74 9.80 2.35 24.01
C THR A 74 9.08 3.67 23.76
N ALA A 75 9.75 4.80 24.00
CA ALA A 75 9.26 6.15 23.69
C ALA A 75 10.26 6.85 22.77
N VAL A 76 9.77 7.43 21.67
CA VAL A 76 10.61 8.12 20.69
C VAL A 76 9.96 9.44 20.28
N ASP A 77 10.79 10.48 20.19
CA ASP A 77 10.39 11.75 19.59
C ASP A 77 10.23 11.56 18.08
N VAL A 78 9.06 11.90 17.57
CA VAL A 78 8.72 11.85 16.15
C VAL A 78 8.22 13.21 15.69
N LYS A 79 8.12 13.37 14.37
CA LYS A 79 7.50 14.54 13.78
C LYS A 79 6.25 14.14 13.01
N LEU A 80 5.20 14.92 13.14
CA LEU A 80 3.95 14.73 12.42
C LEU A 80 3.88 15.72 11.27
N GLU A 81 3.50 15.23 10.11
CA GLU A 81 3.18 16.03 8.92
C GLU A 81 1.74 15.72 8.50
N THR A 82 0.94 16.73 8.19
CA THR A 82 -0.37 16.52 7.58
C THR A 82 -0.21 16.21 6.09
N ARG A 83 -1.00 15.27 5.55
CA ARG A 83 -0.90 14.85 4.15
C ARG A 83 -2.25 14.69 3.45
N GLY A 84 -2.19 14.61 2.13
CA GLY A 84 -3.34 14.36 1.26
C GLY A 84 -4.08 15.62 0.83
N HIS A 85 -5.16 15.45 0.07
CA HIS A 85 -5.92 16.57 -0.49
C HIS A 85 -7.37 16.59 0.02
N TYR A 86 -8.16 15.56 -0.33
CA TYR A 86 -9.57 15.53 0.00
C TYR A 86 -9.82 15.36 1.50
N ARG A 87 -9.27 14.30 2.10
CA ARG A 87 -9.40 14.01 3.54
C ARG A 87 -8.76 15.08 4.41
N LEU A 88 -7.69 15.71 3.92
CA LEU A 88 -7.08 16.86 4.60
C LEU A 88 -8.08 18.00 4.78
N ARG A 89 -8.98 18.25 3.82
CA ARG A 89 -9.94 19.36 3.90
C ARG A 89 -11.25 18.99 4.61
N THR A 90 -11.64 17.72 4.61
CA THR A 90 -12.99 17.28 4.99
C THR A 90 -13.04 16.49 6.30
N CYS A 91 -11.95 15.83 6.71
CA CYS A 91 -11.91 15.00 7.90
C CYS A 91 -11.64 15.79 9.18
N SER A 92 -12.24 15.42 10.30
CA SER A 92 -11.90 16.03 11.60
C SER A 92 -10.48 15.66 12.04
N VAL A 93 -10.08 14.41 11.78
CA VAL A 93 -8.72 13.92 12.00
C VAL A 93 -7.99 13.95 10.67
N THR A 94 -6.92 14.74 10.58
CA THR A 94 -6.15 14.86 9.33
C THR A 94 -5.35 13.58 9.09
N PRO A 95 -5.21 13.13 7.84
CA PRO A 95 -4.26 12.07 7.52
C PRO A 95 -2.84 12.51 7.86
N LEU A 96 -2.08 11.63 8.51
CA LEU A 96 -0.75 11.95 8.99
C LEU A 96 0.32 11.12 8.28
N LYS A 97 1.50 11.73 8.18
CA LYS A 97 2.77 11.03 8.04
C LYS A 97 3.55 11.24 9.34
N VAL A 98 4.20 10.19 9.81
CA VAL A 98 5.03 10.20 11.02
C VAL A 98 6.46 10.00 10.60
N ASP A 99 7.30 11.00 10.83
CA ASP A 99 8.73 10.97 10.53
C ASP A 99 9.53 10.59 11.77
N PHE A 100 10.38 9.59 11.57
CA PHE A 100 11.22 8.97 12.57
C PHE A 100 12.67 9.41 12.38
N ASP A 101 13.36 9.60 13.51
CA ASP A 101 14.81 9.66 13.50
C ASP A 101 15.37 8.22 13.40
N LYS A 102 16.02 7.92 12.27
CA LYS A 102 16.55 6.57 11.98
C LYS A 102 17.59 6.10 13.00
N GLU A 103 18.37 7.03 13.56
CA GLU A 103 19.37 6.67 14.56
C GLU A 103 18.71 6.36 15.90
N LYS A 104 17.70 7.17 16.31
CA LYS A 104 16.97 6.93 17.57
C LYS A 104 16.06 5.70 17.53
N THR A 105 15.62 5.28 16.35
CA THR A 105 14.76 4.09 16.18
C THR A 105 15.55 2.82 15.88
N LYS A 106 16.88 2.89 15.79
CA LYS A 106 17.73 1.73 15.48
C LYS A 106 17.51 0.59 16.48
N GLY A 107 17.30 -0.62 15.95
CA GLY A 107 17.05 -1.82 16.77
C GLY A 107 15.64 -1.91 17.36
N THR A 108 14.76 -0.95 17.09
CA THR A 108 13.37 -0.98 17.52
C THR A 108 12.43 -1.49 16.41
N LEU A 109 11.13 -1.61 16.70
CA LEU A 109 10.10 -2.01 15.75
C LEU A 109 10.05 -1.12 14.48
N PHE A 110 10.29 0.19 14.66
CA PHE A 110 10.30 1.19 13.59
C PHE A 110 11.72 1.46 13.04
N GLY A 111 12.71 0.63 13.40
CA GLY A 111 14.08 0.82 12.97
C GLY A 111 14.25 0.69 11.46
N GLY A 112 14.85 1.72 10.85
CA GLY A 112 15.08 1.83 9.41
C GLY A 112 14.03 2.66 8.67
N GLU A 113 12.89 2.92 9.32
CA GLU A 113 11.81 3.73 8.76
C GLU A 113 12.20 5.20 8.77
N GLY A 114 12.00 5.88 7.63
CA GLY A 114 12.19 7.33 7.53
C GLY A 114 10.92 8.06 7.92
N GLY A 115 9.91 8.00 7.06
CA GLY A 115 8.59 8.53 7.36
C GLY A 115 7.50 7.61 6.84
N LEU A 116 6.54 7.28 7.71
CA LEU A 116 5.46 6.36 7.39
C LEU A 116 4.11 7.05 7.37
N LYS A 117 3.28 6.67 6.41
CA LYS A 117 1.88 7.09 6.34
C LYS A 117 1.10 6.35 7.43
N LEU A 118 0.29 7.08 8.19
CA LEU A 118 -0.62 6.56 9.19
C LEU A 118 -2.06 6.85 8.75
N SER A 119 -2.75 5.83 8.24
CA SER A 119 -4.19 5.95 7.91
C SER A 119 -5.03 5.72 9.17
N THR A 120 -6.05 6.55 9.38
CA THR A 120 -6.97 6.43 10.52
C THR A 120 -8.36 7.00 10.18
N HIS A 121 -9.29 6.89 11.12
CA HIS A 121 -10.67 7.36 11.01
C HIS A 121 -10.76 8.84 10.60
N CYS A 122 -11.62 9.14 9.62
CA CYS A 122 -11.85 10.51 9.13
C CYS A 122 -12.74 11.34 10.07
N GLN A 123 -13.74 10.71 10.70
CA GLN A 123 -14.68 11.33 11.63
C GLN A 123 -14.94 10.41 12.82
N LYS A 124 -15.59 10.94 13.87
CA LYS A 124 -15.84 10.22 15.14
C LYS A 124 -16.74 8.99 15.03
N ALA A 125 -17.69 8.97 14.08
CA ALA A 125 -18.68 7.91 13.96
C ALA A 125 -18.05 6.56 13.55
N ASP A 126 -18.54 5.46 14.13
CA ASP A 126 -17.96 4.11 13.97
C ASP A 126 -17.85 3.63 12.53
N ARG A 127 -18.74 4.08 11.64
CA ARG A 127 -18.65 3.88 10.18
C ARG A 127 -17.24 4.19 9.65
N TYR A 128 -16.64 5.30 10.08
CA TYR A 128 -15.32 5.71 9.60
C TYR A 128 -14.20 4.84 10.18
N THR A 129 -14.42 4.25 11.36
CA THR A 129 -13.55 3.22 11.90
C THR A 129 -13.61 1.93 11.07
N GLN A 130 -14.79 1.54 10.61
CA GLN A 130 -14.95 0.36 9.75
C GLN A 130 -14.29 0.56 8.37
N ASN A 131 -14.31 1.79 7.83
CA ASN A 131 -13.60 2.10 6.58
C ASN A 131 -12.09 1.86 6.67
N VAL A 132 -11.47 2.14 7.83
CA VAL A 132 -10.04 1.87 8.06
C VAL A 132 -9.74 0.39 7.92
N TYR A 133 -10.58 -0.48 8.48
CA TYR A 133 -10.41 -1.92 8.37
C TYR A 133 -10.58 -2.43 6.92
N LEU A 134 -11.53 -1.89 6.18
CA LEU A 134 -11.76 -2.28 4.78
C LEU A 134 -10.65 -1.78 3.86
N GLU A 135 -10.15 -0.56 4.07
CA GLU A 135 -8.98 -0.03 3.34
C GLU A 135 -7.74 -0.88 3.65
N TYR A 136 -7.49 -1.20 4.93
CA TYR A 136 -6.43 -2.13 5.33
C TYR A 136 -6.59 -3.50 4.66
N ALA A 137 -7.82 -4.03 4.58
CA ALA A 137 -8.08 -5.31 3.93
C ALA A 137 -7.72 -5.27 2.45
N ALA A 138 -7.99 -4.16 1.74
CA ALA A 138 -7.62 -4.00 0.34
C ALA A 138 -6.09 -4.13 0.14
N TYR A 139 -5.27 -3.52 1.00
CA TYR A 139 -3.81 -3.70 0.97
C TYR A 139 -3.43 -5.18 1.15
N GLY A 140 -4.00 -5.85 2.14
CA GLY A 140 -3.74 -7.28 2.39
C GLY A 140 -4.13 -8.17 1.21
N MET A 141 -5.29 -7.92 0.59
CA MET A 141 -5.74 -8.65 -0.60
C MET A 141 -4.80 -8.42 -1.79
N TYR A 142 -4.29 -7.21 -1.97
CA TYR A 142 -3.34 -6.91 -3.04
C TYR A 142 -2.00 -7.61 -2.81
N ASN A 143 -1.53 -7.69 -1.55
CA ASN A 143 -0.31 -8.41 -1.20
C ASN A 143 -0.38 -9.92 -1.53
N VAL A 144 -1.57 -10.52 -1.46
CA VAL A 144 -1.79 -11.94 -1.83
C VAL A 144 -1.57 -12.17 -3.35
N LEU A 145 -1.85 -11.16 -4.17
CA LEU A 145 -1.85 -11.25 -5.63
C LEU A 145 -0.48 -10.94 -6.24
N THR A 146 0.27 -10.00 -5.66
CA THR A 146 1.54 -9.55 -6.23
C THR A 146 2.51 -9.02 -5.17
N PRO A 147 3.82 -9.30 -5.32
CA PRO A 147 4.83 -8.65 -4.50
C PRO A 147 5.01 -7.16 -4.86
N VAL A 148 4.48 -6.65 -5.97
CA VAL A 148 4.55 -5.22 -6.33
C VAL A 148 3.34 -4.49 -5.72
N SER A 149 3.36 -4.36 -4.40
CA SER A 149 2.26 -3.85 -3.57
C SER A 149 2.80 -3.24 -2.27
N LEU A 150 2.17 -2.24 -1.68
CA LEU A 150 2.61 -1.78 -0.35
C LEU A 150 2.09 -2.76 0.71
N ARG A 151 2.94 -3.12 1.68
CA ARG A 151 2.46 -3.81 2.89
C ARG A 151 1.76 -2.82 3.82
N ALA A 152 0.83 -3.32 4.61
CA ALA A 152 0.17 -2.55 5.65
C ALA A 152 0.17 -3.31 6.97
N ARG A 153 0.16 -2.59 8.09
CA ARG A 153 0.03 -3.18 9.42
C ARG A 153 -0.94 -2.40 10.28
N LEU A 154 -1.96 -3.09 10.79
CA LEU A 154 -2.93 -2.51 11.72
C LEU A 154 -2.26 -1.99 12.97
N ALA A 155 -2.86 -0.94 13.54
CA ALA A 155 -2.46 -0.38 14.80
C ALA A 155 -3.69 -0.01 15.63
N THR A 156 -3.60 -0.19 16.94
CA THR A 156 -4.51 0.42 17.91
C THR A 156 -3.83 1.67 18.44
N ILE A 157 -4.39 2.83 18.17
CA ILE A 157 -3.74 4.12 18.38
C ILE A 157 -4.49 4.88 19.48
N THR A 158 -3.79 5.20 20.56
CA THR A 158 -4.29 6.14 21.57
C THR A 158 -3.73 7.53 21.28
N TRP A 159 -4.61 8.45 20.93
CA TRP A 159 -4.31 9.85 20.68
C TRP A 159 -4.48 10.63 21.98
N HIS A 160 -3.48 11.39 22.40
CA HIS A 160 -3.53 12.21 23.61
C HIS A 160 -3.00 13.63 23.33
N ASP A 161 -3.85 14.64 23.52
CA ASP A 161 -3.42 16.04 23.44
C ASP A 161 -3.16 16.60 24.86
N PRO A 162 -1.90 16.91 25.23
CA PRO A 162 -1.62 17.45 26.56
C PRO A 162 -2.21 18.84 26.80
N LYS A 163 -2.59 19.58 25.74
CA LYS A 163 -3.24 20.89 25.83
C LYS A 163 -4.76 20.80 25.84
N ASP A 164 -5.32 19.62 25.63
CA ASP A 164 -6.75 19.33 25.73
C ASP A 164 -6.93 17.97 26.44
N PRO A 165 -6.93 17.94 27.79
CA PRO A 165 -7.04 16.70 28.55
C PRO A 165 -8.31 15.89 28.24
N GLY A 166 -9.35 16.51 27.67
CA GLY A 166 -10.56 15.82 27.21
C GLY A 166 -10.37 15.07 25.89
N PHE A 167 -9.30 15.37 25.14
CA PHE A 167 -8.92 14.70 23.91
C PHE A 167 -7.97 13.53 24.19
N THR A 168 -8.53 12.47 24.77
CA THR A 168 -7.92 11.14 24.77
C THR A 168 -8.85 10.17 24.06
N VAL A 169 -8.41 9.62 22.92
CA VAL A 169 -9.24 8.71 22.13
C VAL A 169 -8.41 7.55 21.62
N THR A 170 -8.94 6.34 21.77
CA THR A 170 -8.35 5.13 21.18
C THR A 170 -9.17 4.72 19.95
N ARG A 171 -8.49 4.59 18.81
CA ARG A 171 -9.08 4.18 17.52
C ARG A 171 -8.09 3.34 16.73
N PRO A 172 -8.56 2.45 15.85
CA PRO A 172 -7.66 1.77 14.95
C PRO A 172 -7.11 2.74 13.89
N GLY A 173 -5.96 2.37 13.39
CA GLY A 173 -5.37 2.88 12.17
C GLY A 173 -4.50 1.79 11.55
N PHE A 174 -3.72 2.15 10.54
CA PHE A 174 -2.68 1.27 10.04
C PHE A 174 -1.54 2.06 9.43
N TRP A 175 -0.36 1.46 9.53
CA TRP A 175 0.84 1.89 8.86
C TRP A 175 0.86 1.34 7.43
N ILE A 176 1.38 2.13 6.50
CA ILE A 176 1.60 1.73 5.12
C ILE A 176 3.11 1.76 4.87
N GLU A 177 3.64 0.69 4.28
CA GLU A 177 5.02 0.57 3.83
C GLU A 177 5.39 1.75 2.95
N ASP A 178 6.60 2.27 3.10
CA ASP A 178 7.11 3.31 2.22
C ASP A 178 7.41 2.76 0.82
N ASP A 179 7.24 3.60 -0.20
CA ASP A 179 7.41 3.20 -1.60
C ASP A 179 8.84 2.67 -1.86
N ASP A 180 9.85 3.24 -1.19
CA ASP A 180 11.25 2.79 -1.29
C ASP A 180 11.45 1.42 -0.62
N GLY A 181 10.79 1.17 0.51
CA GLY A 181 10.82 -0.12 1.19
C GLY A 181 10.23 -1.24 0.32
N MET A 182 9.13 -0.95 -0.38
CA MET A 182 8.53 -1.85 -1.37
C MET A 182 9.45 -2.06 -2.57
N ALA A 183 10.10 -1.02 -3.08
CA ALA A 183 11.03 -1.13 -4.19
C ALA A 183 12.26 -1.99 -3.81
N ASP A 184 12.83 -1.76 -2.62
CA ASP A 184 13.98 -2.50 -2.10
C ASP A 184 13.71 -4.00 -1.99
N ARG A 185 12.56 -4.40 -1.43
CA ARG A 185 12.20 -5.83 -1.33
C ARG A 185 11.90 -6.48 -2.68
N ASN A 186 11.65 -5.69 -3.73
CA ASN A 186 11.50 -6.14 -5.10
C ASN A 186 12.78 -5.93 -5.95
N ARG A 187 13.92 -5.58 -5.32
CA ARG A 187 15.20 -5.32 -6.01
C ARG A 187 15.05 -4.30 -7.13
N GLY A 188 14.48 -3.15 -6.78
CA GLY A 188 14.24 -2.09 -7.74
C GLY A 188 14.18 -0.72 -7.10
N LYS A 189 13.72 0.23 -7.89
CA LYS A 189 13.56 1.65 -7.53
C LYS A 189 12.24 2.20 -8.05
N ILE A 190 11.70 3.18 -7.35
CA ILE A 190 10.53 3.93 -7.82
C ILE A 190 10.95 4.95 -8.86
N LEU A 191 10.24 4.98 -9.98
CA LEU A 191 10.38 6.00 -11.00
C LEU A 191 9.26 7.02 -10.86
N MET A 192 9.64 8.30 -10.82
CA MET A 192 8.72 9.44 -10.83
C MET A 192 8.53 10.00 -12.25
N ALA A 193 8.57 9.14 -13.27
CA ALA A 193 8.46 9.52 -14.68
C ALA A 193 7.04 9.27 -15.21
N LYS A 194 6.36 10.34 -15.64
CA LYS A 194 5.08 10.26 -16.35
C LYS A 194 5.32 9.82 -17.81
N GLY A 195 4.31 9.19 -18.43
CA GLY A 195 4.31 8.95 -19.88
C GLY A 195 4.93 7.62 -20.33
N GLY A 196 5.03 6.61 -19.44
CA GLY A 196 5.28 5.23 -19.87
C GLY A 196 4.10 4.68 -20.69
N THR A 197 4.41 3.99 -21.78
CA THR A 197 3.40 3.32 -22.62
C THR A 197 3.07 1.94 -22.08
N ALA A 198 1.88 1.40 -22.39
CA ALA A 198 1.48 0.06 -21.98
C ALA A 198 2.47 -1.03 -22.44
N SER A 199 3.14 -0.84 -23.60
CA SER A 199 4.14 -1.78 -24.12
C SER A 199 5.45 -1.82 -23.34
N GLN A 200 5.73 -0.81 -22.51
CA GLN A 200 6.91 -0.77 -21.63
C GLN A 200 6.62 -1.38 -20.25
N MET A 201 5.35 -1.63 -19.96
CA MET A 201 4.90 -2.17 -18.68
C MET A 201 4.81 -3.70 -18.73
N ASP A 202 4.99 -4.35 -17.58
CA ASP A 202 4.81 -5.78 -17.46
C ASP A 202 3.32 -6.13 -17.60
N SER A 203 2.99 -6.87 -18.67
CA SER A 203 1.60 -7.19 -19.01
C SER A 203 0.86 -7.94 -17.89
N ARG A 204 1.54 -8.83 -17.18
CA ARG A 204 0.95 -9.62 -16.09
C ARG A 204 0.66 -8.73 -14.88
N GLN A 205 1.61 -7.91 -14.47
CA GLN A 205 1.42 -6.97 -13.37
C GLN A 205 0.35 -5.92 -13.68
N MET A 206 0.27 -5.45 -14.93
CA MET A 206 -0.82 -4.58 -15.36
C MET A 206 -2.17 -5.28 -15.22
N ALA A 207 -2.32 -6.50 -15.75
CA ALA A 207 -3.58 -7.23 -15.68
C ALA A 207 -4.01 -7.53 -14.23
N ILE A 208 -3.06 -7.87 -13.34
CA ILE A 208 -3.31 -8.03 -11.91
C ILE A 208 -3.80 -6.71 -11.30
N THR A 209 -3.10 -5.61 -11.57
CA THR A 209 -3.46 -4.28 -11.06
C THR A 209 -4.86 -3.88 -11.51
N ASP A 210 -5.15 -4.00 -12.81
CA ASP A 210 -6.42 -3.61 -13.41
C ASP A 210 -7.59 -4.47 -12.89
N LEU A 211 -7.41 -5.79 -12.84
CA LEU A 211 -8.45 -6.69 -12.33
C LEU A 211 -8.65 -6.52 -10.82
N PHE A 212 -7.59 -6.19 -10.07
CA PHE A 212 -7.69 -5.87 -8.64
C PHE A 212 -8.49 -4.58 -8.41
N GLN A 213 -8.20 -3.52 -9.15
CA GLN A 213 -8.96 -2.26 -9.05
C GLN A 213 -10.43 -2.49 -9.40
N TYR A 214 -10.72 -3.32 -10.41
CA TYR A 214 -12.09 -3.75 -10.72
C TYR A 214 -12.72 -4.57 -9.59
N MET A 215 -11.97 -5.50 -8.98
CA MET A 215 -12.44 -6.31 -7.84
C MET A 215 -12.92 -5.44 -6.70
N ILE A 216 -12.14 -4.44 -6.30
CA ILE A 216 -12.49 -3.54 -5.19
C ILE A 216 -13.40 -2.39 -5.62
N GLY A 217 -13.76 -2.27 -6.91
CA GLY A 217 -14.58 -1.19 -7.42
C GLY A 217 -13.90 0.18 -7.30
N ASN A 218 -12.59 0.23 -7.48
CA ASN A 218 -11.83 1.47 -7.46
C ASN A 218 -11.73 2.05 -8.87
N THR A 219 -12.36 3.19 -9.07
CA THR A 219 -12.24 3.96 -10.31
C THR A 219 -11.31 5.17 -10.19
N ASP A 220 -10.78 5.46 -9.00
CA ASP A 220 -9.91 6.61 -8.73
C ASP A 220 -8.43 6.23 -8.89
N PHE A 221 -8.05 5.78 -10.08
CA PHE A 221 -6.65 5.50 -10.41
C PHE A 221 -6.37 5.76 -11.90
N SER A 222 -5.09 5.96 -12.23
CA SER A 222 -4.62 6.03 -13.61
C SER A 222 -3.15 5.67 -13.69
N ILE A 223 -2.83 4.61 -14.44
CA ILE A 223 -1.43 4.22 -14.71
C ILE A 223 -0.74 5.30 -15.54
N SER A 224 -1.39 5.85 -16.57
CA SER A 224 -0.79 6.85 -17.46
C SER A 224 -0.57 8.21 -16.78
N ALA A 225 -1.50 8.63 -15.90
CA ALA A 225 -1.39 9.89 -15.18
C ALA A 225 -0.60 9.78 -13.86
N LEU A 226 -0.23 8.56 -13.44
CA LEU A 226 0.33 8.25 -12.13
C LEU A 226 -0.56 8.72 -10.97
N HIS A 227 -1.88 8.61 -11.16
CA HIS A 227 -2.84 8.86 -10.09
C HIS A 227 -3.06 7.57 -9.31
N ASN A 228 -2.73 7.56 -8.03
CA ASN A 228 -2.78 6.39 -7.14
C ASN A 228 -1.98 5.17 -7.69
N ILE A 229 -0.92 5.47 -8.45
CA ILE A 229 0.01 4.50 -9.04
C ILE A 229 1.45 5.00 -8.85
N ARG A 230 2.35 4.08 -8.48
CA ARG A 230 3.81 4.24 -8.61
C ARG A 230 4.34 3.26 -9.64
N ILE A 231 5.45 3.61 -10.28
CA ILE A 231 6.12 2.73 -11.23
C ILE A 231 7.40 2.20 -10.58
N LEU A 232 7.50 0.88 -10.49
CA LEU A 232 8.71 0.18 -10.09
C LEU A 232 9.51 -0.20 -11.34
N GLN A 233 10.81 0.05 -11.31
CA GLN A 233 11.77 -0.57 -12.22
C GLN A 233 12.69 -1.49 -11.42
N THR A 234 12.72 -2.77 -11.79
CA THR A 234 13.62 -3.75 -11.15
C THR A 234 15.01 -3.69 -11.76
N ASP A 235 16.03 -4.06 -10.99
CA ASP A 235 17.43 -4.09 -11.46
C ASP A 235 17.68 -5.13 -12.56
N THR A 236 16.75 -6.07 -12.74
CA THR A 236 16.89 -7.23 -13.65
C THR A 236 16.14 -7.08 -14.96
N SER A 237 15.36 -6.02 -15.14
CA SER A 237 14.52 -5.83 -16.33
C SER A 237 14.35 -4.37 -16.68
N ALA A 238 14.33 -4.08 -17.98
CA ALA A 238 13.94 -2.77 -18.51
C ALA A 238 12.42 -2.53 -18.41
N THR A 239 11.64 -3.56 -18.07
CA THR A 239 10.18 -3.51 -17.91
C THR A 239 9.77 -2.76 -16.64
N PHE A 240 8.67 -2.03 -16.74
CA PHE A 240 8.08 -1.27 -15.65
C PHE A 240 6.89 -1.98 -15.01
N TYR A 241 6.74 -1.86 -13.70
CA TYR A 241 5.71 -2.56 -12.93
C TYR A 241 4.83 -1.54 -12.21
N PRO A 242 3.53 -1.41 -12.55
CA PRO A 242 2.63 -0.53 -11.82
C PRO A 242 2.32 -1.09 -10.43
N MET A 243 2.40 -0.22 -9.43
CA MET A 243 2.01 -0.49 -8.05
C MET A 243 0.86 0.45 -7.68
N ALA A 244 -0.31 -0.12 -7.38
CA ALA A 244 -1.46 0.63 -6.90
C ALA A 244 -1.45 0.84 -5.39
N TYR A 245 -1.97 1.99 -4.97
CA TYR A 245 -2.14 2.38 -3.57
C TYR A 245 -3.34 3.34 -3.42
N ASP A 246 -3.68 3.75 -2.20
CA ASP A 246 -4.82 4.63 -1.90
C ASP A 246 -6.18 4.00 -2.28
N PHE A 247 -6.60 3.02 -1.48
CA PHE A 247 -7.78 2.19 -1.77
C PHE A 247 -9.06 2.63 -1.04
N ASP A 248 -9.03 3.75 -0.32
CA ASP A 248 -10.17 4.23 0.45
C ASP A 248 -11.33 4.72 -0.43
N TRP A 249 -11.01 5.18 -1.65
CA TRP A 249 -11.97 5.61 -2.66
C TRP A 249 -12.45 4.46 -3.55
N SER A 250 -12.92 3.38 -2.93
CA SER A 250 -13.35 2.16 -3.64
C SER A 250 -14.73 1.67 -3.19
N GLY A 251 -15.41 0.93 -4.07
CA GLY A 251 -16.69 0.28 -3.77
C GLY A 251 -16.64 -0.73 -2.63
N LEU A 252 -15.49 -1.40 -2.41
CA LEU A 252 -15.27 -2.30 -1.28
C LEU A 252 -15.32 -1.55 0.06
N VAL A 253 -14.77 -0.33 0.10
CA VAL A 253 -14.75 0.49 1.31
C VAL A 253 -16.07 1.24 1.51
N ASP A 254 -16.68 1.72 0.42
CA ASP A 254 -17.94 2.47 0.42
C ASP A 254 -17.93 3.65 1.41
N ALA A 255 -16.82 4.41 1.39
CA ALA A 255 -16.65 5.56 2.25
C ALA A 255 -17.69 6.65 1.92
N PRO A 256 -18.27 7.36 2.91
CA PRO A 256 -19.38 8.31 2.67
C PRO A 256 -18.96 9.54 1.87
N TYR A 257 -17.66 9.81 1.86
CA TYR A 257 -17.09 10.88 1.09
C TYR A 257 -16.71 10.48 -0.34
N ALA A 258 -16.68 9.17 -0.63
CA ALA A 258 -16.29 8.68 -1.93
C ALA A 258 -17.47 8.79 -2.90
N ALA A 259 -17.20 9.38 -4.06
CA ALA A 259 -18.16 9.52 -5.16
C ALA A 259 -17.46 9.20 -6.48
N PRO A 260 -18.15 8.62 -7.47
CA PRO A 260 -17.59 8.49 -8.80
C PRO A 260 -17.23 9.84 -9.40
N ASP A 261 -16.21 9.86 -10.25
CA ASP A 261 -15.99 11.01 -11.14
C ASP A 261 -17.22 11.18 -12.04
N TYR A 262 -17.76 12.41 -12.10
CA TYR A 262 -19.00 12.72 -12.81
C TYR A 262 -18.96 12.39 -14.31
N ARG A 263 -17.77 12.19 -14.88
CA ARG A 263 -17.55 11.81 -16.29
C ARG A 263 -17.72 10.31 -16.53
N LEU A 264 -17.78 9.50 -15.47
CA LEU A 264 -17.92 8.05 -15.59
C LEU A 264 -19.39 7.62 -15.67
N PRO A 265 -19.71 6.54 -16.41
CA PRO A 265 -21.08 6.07 -16.60
C PRO A 265 -21.61 5.25 -15.40
N ILE A 266 -21.22 5.60 -14.17
CA ILE A 266 -21.63 4.92 -12.94
C ILE A 266 -22.20 5.92 -11.94
N LYS A 267 -23.15 5.48 -11.11
CA LYS A 267 -23.87 6.37 -10.18
C LYS A 267 -23.30 6.30 -8.77
N ARG A 268 -22.72 5.17 -8.38
CA ARG A 268 -22.18 4.91 -7.04
C ARG A 268 -20.80 4.30 -7.15
N VAL A 269 -19.96 4.52 -6.14
CA VAL A 269 -18.64 3.85 -6.06
C VAL A 269 -18.73 2.33 -5.96
N THR A 270 -19.89 1.80 -5.54
CA THR A 270 -20.19 0.37 -5.53
C THR A 270 -20.57 -0.19 -6.90
N ASP A 271 -20.85 0.66 -7.89
CA ASP A 271 -21.10 0.21 -9.26
C ASP A 271 -19.73 -0.02 -9.92
N ARG A 272 -19.38 -1.29 -10.17
CA ARG A 272 -18.08 -1.63 -10.76
C ARG A 272 -17.99 -1.11 -12.19
N LEU A 273 -16.84 -0.52 -12.52
CA LEU A 273 -16.48 -0.10 -13.87
C LEU A 273 -15.04 -0.51 -14.14
N TYR A 274 -14.81 -1.24 -15.23
CA TYR A 274 -13.46 -1.57 -15.65
C TYR A 274 -12.77 -0.32 -16.23
N ARG A 275 -11.66 0.09 -15.61
CA ARG A 275 -10.84 1.22 -16.05
C ARG A 275 -9.42 0.82 -16.48
N GLY A 276 -9.15 -0.49 -16.48
CA GLY A 276 -7.87 -1.03 -16.88
C GLY A 276 -7.65 -1.01 -18.39
N GLY A 277 -6.43 -1.31 -18.83
CA GLY A 277 -6.09 -1.40 -20.25
C GLY A 277 -6.64 -2.65 -20.92
N CYS A 278 -6.52 -2.71 -22.25
CA CYS A 278 -6.76 -3.94 -22.99
C CYS A 278 -5.60 -4.92 -22.80
N HIS A 279 -5.96 -6.17 -22.48
CA HIS A 279 -5.00 -7.26 -22.27
C HIS A 279 -5.21 -8.36 -23.30
N LEU A 280 -4.15 -9.09 -23.64
CA LEU A 280 -4.28 -10.32 -24.42
C LEU A 280 -5.22 -11.29 -23.69
N PRO A 281 -6.10 -12.02 -24.42
CA PRO A 281 -7.03 -12.97 -23.81
C PRO A 281 -6.35 -13.99 -22.88
N GLU A 282 -5.16 -14.44 -23.25
CA GLU A 282 -4.36 -15.41 -22.51
C GLU A 282 -3.89 -14.81 -21.18
N VAL A 283 -3.40 -13.57 -21.18
CA VAL A 283 -2.97 -12.86 -19.96
C VAL A 283 -4.16 -12.65 -19.01
N MET A 284 -5.33 -12.26 -19.54
CA MET A 284 -6.52 -12.10 -18.71
C MET A 284 -7.00 -13.43 -18.13
N THR A 285 -6.95 -14.51 -18.92
CA THR A 285 -7.29 -15.87 -18.46
C THR A 285 -6.35 -16.35 -17.35
N GLU A 286 -5.03 -16.15 -17.51
CA GLU A 286 -4.03 -16.45 -16.48
C GLU A 286 -4.28 -15.63 -15.20
N THR A 287 -4.65 -14.36 -15.35
CA THR A 287 -4.93 -13.45 -14.24
C THR A 287 -6.19 -13.89 -13.48
N ILE A 288 -7.29 -14.20 -14.17
CA ILE A 288 -8.51 -14.74 -13.55
C ILE A 288 -8.20 -16.05 -12.81
N ALA A 289 -7.40 -16.94 -13.41
CA ALA A 289 -6.98 -18.17 -12.76
C ALA A 289 -6.17 -17.91 -11.48
N LEU A 290 -5.31 -16.88 -11.45
CA LEU A 290 -4.61 -16.45 -10.24
C LEU A 290 -5.60 -16.00 -9.15
N PHE A 291 -6.57 -15.13 -9.48
CA PHE A 291 -7.57 -14.65 -8.53
C PHE A 291 -8.43 -15.77 -7.96
N ASN A 292 -8.79 -16.77 -8.77
CA ASN A 292 -9.52 -17.94 -8.32
C ASN A 292 -8.69 -18.83 -7.40
N ARG A 293 -7.41 -19.10 -7.74
CA ARG A 293 -6.50 -19.85 -6.84
C ARG A 293 -6.31 -19.14 -5.51
N LYS A 294 -6.25 -17.80 -5.52
CA LYS A 294 -6.05 -16.96 -4.33
C LYS A 294 -7.33 -16.58 -3.60
N LYS A 295 -8.50 -17.05 -4.05
CA LYS A 295 -9.80 -16.68 -3.48
C LYS A 295 -9.87 -16.94 -1.97
N GLY A 296 -9.43 -18.11 -1.50
CA GLY A 296 -9.44 -18.43 -0.07
C GLY A 296 -8.59 -17.46 0.77
N GLU A 297 -7.38 -17.14 0.31
CA GLU A 297 -6.46 -16.20 0.98
C GLU A 297 -7.05 -14.78 1.01
N ILE A 298 -7.65 -14.31 -0.10
CA ILE A 298 -8.30 -12.99 -0.19
C ILE A 298 -9.44 -12.86 0.83
N TYR A 299 -10.30 -13.87 0.94
CA TYR A 299 -11.40 -13.86 1.92
C TYR A 299 -10.87 -14.00 3.35
N GLY A 300 -9.78 -14.75 3.53
CA GLY A 300 -9.06 -14.88 4.80
C GLY A 300 -8.61 -13.53 5.36
N VAL A 301 -8.24 -12.56 4.50
CA VAL A 301 -7.88 -11.20 4.94
C VAL A 301 -9.05 -10.53 5.70
N LEU A 302 -10.28 -10.58 5.18
CA LEU A 302 -11.45 -9.99 5.86
C LEU A 302 -11.80 -10.73 7.15
N ALA A 303 -11.72 -12.07 7.12
CA ALA A 303 -12.04 -12.91 8.25
C ALA A 303 -11.07 -12.69 9.42
N GLY A 304 -9.80 -12.40 9.12
CA GLY A 304 -8.76 -12.16 10.12
C GLY A 304 -8.84 -10.81 10.85
N ILE A 305 -9.69 -9.87 10.40
CA ILE A 305 -9.79 -8.56 11.05
C ILE A 305 -10.81 -8.61 12.18
N ALA A 306 -10.32 -8.75 13.42
CA ALA A 306 -11.15 -8.87 14.62
C ALA A 306 -12.09 -7.66 14.85
N GLY A 307 -11.64 -6.44 14.50
CA GLY A 307 -12.42 -5.21 14.69
C GLY A 307 -13.45 -4.90 13.60
N LEU A 308 -13.46 -5.68 12.51
CA LEU A 308 -14.43 -5.52 11.43
C LEU A 308 -15.78 -6.11 11.85
N GLN A 309 -16.80 -5.25 11.93
CA GLN A 309 -18.14 -5.64 12.37
C GLN A 309 -18.75 -6.70 11.44
N PRO A 310 -19.56 -7.63 11.96
CA PRO A 310 -20.15 -8.70 11.15
C PRO A 310 -20.96 -8.21 9.95
N SER A 311 -21.74 -7.13 10.10
CA SER A 311 -22.51 -6.53 9.00
C SER A 311 -21.60 -5.99 7.90
N ARG A 312 -20.58 -5.21 8.27
CA ARG A 312 -19.59 -4.66 7.32
C ARG A 312 -18.75 -5.74 6.66
N ARG A 313 -18.38 -6.79 7.40
CA ARG A 313 -17.72 -7.97 6.84
C ARG A 313 -18.62 -8.64 5.80
N LYS A 314 -19.90 -8.86 6.13
CA LYS A 314 -20.87 -9.45 5.20
C LYS A 314 -21.03 -8.61 3.93
N GLU A 315 -21.19 -7.30 4.05
CA GLU A 315 -21.30 -6.40 2.88
C GLU A 315 -20.06 -6.46 1.99
N ALA A 316 -18.85 -6.45 2.59
CA ALA A 316 -17.60 -6.60 1.85
C ALA A 316 -17.49 -7.99 1.18
N THR A 317 -17.89 -9.06 1.87
CA THR A 317 -17.93 -10.41 1.33
C THR A 317 -18.90 -10.52 0.15
N ASP A 318 -20.13 -10.02 0.29
CA ASP A 318 -21.14 -10.00 -0.78
C ASP A 318 -20.64 -9.19 -1.99
N PHE A 319 -19.95 -8.08 -1.74
CA PHE A 319 -19.31 -7.29 -2.78
C PHE A 319 -18.28 -8.12 -3.54
N LEU A 320 -17.35 -8.81 -2.86
CA LEU A 320 -16.37 -9.70 -3.49
C LEU A 320 -17.04 -10.87 -4.22
N ASP A 321 -18.10 -11.46 -3.66
CA ASP A 321 -18.84 -12.55 -4.32
C ASP A 321 -19.42 -12.10 -5.67
N ALA A 322 -19.94 -10.88 -5.76
CA ALA A 322 -20.40 -10.31 -7.01
C ALA A 322 -19.28 -10.18 -8.05
N PHE A 323 -18.05 -9.82 -7.65
CA PHE A 323 -16.89 -9.84 -8.55
C PHE A 323 -16.56 -11.25 -9.01
N TYR A 324 -16.52 -12.23 -8.11
CA TYR A 324 -16.21 -13.62 -8.47
C TYR A 324 -17.28 -14.25 -9.37
N LYS A 325 -18.55 -13.83 -9.28
CA LYS A 325 -19.59 -14.21 -10.25
C LYS A 325 -19.27 -13.67 -11.65
N ILE A 326 -18.80 -12.43 -11.76
CA ILE A 326 -18.45 -11.80 -13.03
C ILE A 326 -17.24 -12.49 -13.67
N ILE A 327 -16.13 -12.64 -12.93
CA ILE A 327 -14.88 -13.18 -13.52
C ILE A 327 -14.95 -14.69 -13.82
N ASN A 328 -15.96 -15.40 -13.29
CA ASN A 328 -16.20 -16.81 -13.56
C ASN A 328 -17.31 -17.06 -14.59
N ASP A 329 -17.87 -16.01 -15.19
CA ASP A 329 -18.75 -16.11 -16.35
C ASP A 329 -18.05 -15.52 -17.59
N PRO A 330 -17.63 -16.34 -18.57
CA PRO A 330 -16.93 -15.85 -19.76
C PRO A 330 -17.72 -14.78 -20.53
N GLY A 331 -19.06 -14.86 -20.51
CA GLY A 331 -19.92 -13.85 -21.12
C GLY A 331 -19.78 -12.49 -20.43
N SER A 332 -19.80 -12.48 -19.10
CA SER A 332 -19.61 -11.28 -18.28
C SER A 332 -18.20 -10.74 -18.40
N VAL A 333 -17.15 -11.56 -18.34
CA VAL A 333 -15.76 -11.12 -18.59
C VAL A 333 -15.65 -10.41 -19.93
N ARG A 334 -16.23 -11.00 -20.98
CA ARG A 334 -16.21 -10.39 -22.31
C ARG A 334 -16.93 -9.04 -22.35
N ARG A 335 -18.09 -8.91 -21.70
CA ARG A 335 -18.91 -7.68 -21.71
C ARG A 335 -18.34 -6.58 -20.81
N GLU A 336 -17.97 -6.93 -19.58
CA GLU A 336 -17.64 -5.99 -18.51
C GLU A 336 -16.16 -5.59 -18.49
N ILE A 337 -15.28 -6.38 -19.14
CA ILE A 337 -13.82 -6.18 -19.09
C ILE A 337 -13.24 -6.10 -20.50
N MET A 338 -13.37 -7.16 -21.31
CA MET A 338 -12.60 -7.26 -22.56
C MET A 338 -13.11 -6.38 -23.71
N ARG A 339 -14.41 -6.07 -23.76
CA ARG A 339 -15.00 -5.23 -24.83
C ARG A 339 -15.03 -3.74 -24.53
N VAL A 340 -14.80 -3.37 -23.27
CA VAL A 340 -14.94 -2.00 -22.77
C VAL A 340 -13.61 -1.39 -22.34
N CYS A 341 -12.51 -2.14 -22.49
CA CYS A 341 -11.18 -1.59 -22.28
C CYS A 341 -10.91 -0.44 -23.29
N PRO A 342 -10.24 0.63 -22.86
CA PRO A 342 -9.98 1.81 -23.68
C PRO A 342 -8.95 1.60 -24.77
#